data_AF-A0A0G0KKZ3-F1
#
_entry.id   AF-A0A0G0KKZ3-F1
#
_cell.length_a   1.000
_cell.length_b   1.000
_cell.length_c   1.000
_cell.angle_alpha   90.00
_cell.angle_beta   90.00
_cell.angle_gamma   90.00
#
_symmetry.space_group_name_H-M   'P 1'
#
loop_
_entity.id
_entity.type
_entity.pdbx_description
1 polymer ?
#
loop_
_entity_poly.entity_id
_entity_poly.type
_entity_poly.pdbx_seq_one_letter_code
_entity_poly.pdbx_strand_id
1 'polypeptide(L)'
;MTNNLIVCGGTFDHFHKGHESFLKYVFSVGKKILVGVTSNEYVKKLKINNEKLKIIEDFEKRKQEVLEFVKKENALNDAEIIKIDNLFGPTLSKNIAINAIVVSKDSRKGAEIINARRKELGLKKLNLFIAPQILAEDGKPISSARIRNGEINREGRLYVSPLWLKMDLALPENLRQELKEPFGELCREITLENGSSLSYLITVGDVTSKIFNEKFLGQNLSVIDFKVAREKKFANIKELGFVGNEVIFNADNPAGFVTSSLFKKLAEIFKFGIEKKGIIQINGEDDLVVLPLILTVPLNTIIYYGQPNKGVVKILVSEDTKEQAYNLVLKFRPI
;
A
#
# COMPACT_ATOMS: atom_id res chain seq x y z
N MET A 1 -1.08 0.09 -45.20
CA MET A 1 -1.00 -0.54 -43.85
C MET A 1 -2.36 -0.39 -43.22
N THR A 2 -3.07 -1.49 -42.96
CA THR A 2 -4.33 -1.43 -42.20
C THR A 2 -4.04 -0.81 -40.84
N ASN A 3 -4.79 0.25 -40.48
CA ASN A 3 -4.73 0.89 -39.16
C ASN A 3 -5.10 -0.15 -38.10
N ASN A 4 -4.12 -0.89 -37.58
CA ASN A 4 -4.35 -1.91 -36.56
C ASN A 4 -4.54 -1.22 -35.22
N LEU A 5 -5.80 -0.93 -34.84
CA LEU A 5 -6.10 -0.40 -33.53
C LEU A 5 -5.95 -1.50 -32.47
N ILE A 6 -5.05 -1.25 -31.52
CA ILE A 6 -4.78 -2.10 -30.38
C ILE A 6 -5.47 -1.49 -29.16
N VAL A 7 -6.16 -2.31 -28.38
CA VAL A 7 -6.76 -1.86 -27.13
C VAL A 7 -6.10 -2.52 -25.94
N CYS A 8 -5.97 -1.78 -24.85
CA CYS A 8 -5.64 -2.31 -23.54
C CYS A 8 -6.48 -1.59 -22.48
N GLY A 9 -6.64 -2.20 -21.32
CA GLY A 9 -7.40 -1.61 -20.23
C GLY A 9 -6.84 -2.00 -18.87
N GLY A 10 -6.97 -1.09 -17.91
CA GLY A 10 -6.49 -1.31 -16.55
C GLY A 10 -7.00 -0.25 -15.59
N THR A 11 -6.89 -0.55 -14.30
CA THR A 11 -7.14 0.46 -13.27
C THR A 11 -5.98 1.43 -13.17
N PHE A 12 -4.74 0.96 -13.34
CA PHE A 12 -3.53 1.80 -13.27
C PHE A 12 -3.41 2.52 -11.92
N ASP A 13 -3.80 1.86 -10.83
CA ASP A 13 -3.68 2.35 -9.46
C ASP A 13 -2.22 2.29 -8.99
N HIS A 14 -1.75 3.34 -8.31
CA HIS A 14 -0.35 3.57 -7.96
C HIS A 14 0.54 3.28 -9.17
N PHE A 15 0.50 4.12 -10.21
CA PHE A 15 1.20 3.82 -11.45
C PHE A 15 2.67 3.47 -11.19
N HIS A 16 3.08 2.29 -11.66
CA HIS A 16 4.29 1.60 -11.20
C HIS A 16 5.00 0.91 -12.36
N LYS A 17 6.22 0.42 -12.14
CA LYS A 17 7.08 -0.19 -13.16
C LYS A 17 6.38 -1.33 -13.93
N GLY A 18 5.48 -2.07 -13.27
CA GLY A 18 4.64 -3.09 -13.91
C GLY A 18 3.70 -2.53 -14.98
N HIS A 19 3.07 -1.38 -14.74
CA HIS A 19 2.25 -0.68 -15.73
C HIS A 19 3.11 -0.09 -16.85
N GLU A 20 4.29 0.43 -16.53
CA GLU A 20 5.24 0.91 -17.56
C GLU A 20 5.62 -0.20 -18.53
N SER A 21 6.03 -1.36 -18.01
CA SER A 21 6.39 -2.52 -18.84
C SER A 21 5.19 -3.03 -19.64
N PHE A 22 3.99 -2.99 -19.06
CA PHE A 22 2.76 -3.36 -19.76
C PHE A 22 2.50 -2.43 -20.95
N LEU A 23 2.50 -1.12 -20.73
CA LEU A 23 2.25 -0.13 -21.80
C LEU A 23 3.35 -0.14 -22.87
N LYS A 24 4.61 -0.29 -22.48
CA LYS A 24 5.72 -0.51 -23.44
C LYS A 24 5.48 -1.73 -24.33
N TYR A 25 4.99 -2.83 -23.75
CA TYR A 25 4.61 -3.99 -24.55
C TYR A 25 3.43 -3.67 -25.48
N VAL A 26 2.40 -2.94 -25.04
CA VAL A 26 1.30 -2.49 -25.90
C VAL A 26 1.83 -1.67 -27.09
N PHE A 27 2.76 -0.74 -26.83
CA PHE A 27 3.39 0.11 -27.86
C PHE A 27 4.22 -0.71 -28.86
N SER A 28 4.80 -1.83 -28.43
CA SER A 28 5.52 -2.75 -29.33
C SER A 28 4.61 -3.57 -30.26
N VAL A 29 3.33 -3.73 -29.91
CA VAL A 29 2.37 -4.56 -30.66
C VAL A 29 1.72 -3.78 -31.82
N GLY A 30 1.58 -2.46 -31.71
CA GLY A 30 0.98 -1.65 -32.79
C GLY A 30 1.11 -0.14 -32.58
N LYS A 31 0.80 0.61 -33.64
CA LYS A 31 0.97 2.08 -33.67
C LYS A 31 -0.23 2.87 -33.18
N LYS A 32 -1.47 2.40 -33.39
CA LYS A 32 -2.68 3.10 -32.92
C LYS A 32 -3.25 2.37 -31.73
N ILE A 33 -3.41 3.09 -30.63
CA ILE A 33 -3.62 2.50 -29.32
C ILE A 33 -4.73 3.22 -28.61
N LEU A 34 -5.60 2.46 -27.97
CA LEU A 34 -6.60 2.99 -27.07
C LEU A 34 -6.41 2.37 -25.70
N VAL A 35 -6.12 3.22 -24.73
CA VAL A 35 -5.83 2.86 -23.33
C VAL A 35 -7.06 3.19 -22.48
N GLY A 36 -7.76 2.16 -22.04
CA GLY A 36 -8.90 2.32 -21.14
C GLY A 36 -8.48 2.40 -19.68
N VAL A 37 -8.77 3.52 -19.01
CA VAL A 37 -8.58 3.71 -17.57
C VAL A 37 -9.92 3.55 -16.86
N THR A 38 -10.00 2.62 -15.91
CA THR A 38 -11.28 2.32 -15.25
C THR A 38 -11.79 3.49 -14.40
N SER A 39 -13.09 3.75 -14.42
CA SER A 39 -13.71 4.75 -13.57
C SER A 39 -13.74 4.40 -12.09
N ASN A 40 -13.95 5.39 -11.24
CA ASN A 40 -14.14 5.18 -9.81
C ASN A 40 -15.37 4.30 -9.52
N GLU A 41 -16.45 4.49 -10.28
CA GLU A 41 -17.68 3.71 -10.15
C GLU A 41 -17.47 2.24 -10.50
N TYR A 42 -16.74 1.97 -11.60
CA TYR A 42 -16.45 0.60 -12.01
C TYR A 42 -15.50 -0.09 -11.03
N VAL A 43 -14.47 0.62 -10.58
CA VAL A 43 -13.58 0.13 -9.53
C VAL A 43 -14.39 -0.22 -8.28
N LYS A 44 -15.25 0.68 -7.78
CA LYS A 44 -16.13 0.42 -6.61
C LYS A 44 -16.99 -0.82 -6.78
N LYS A 45 -17.56 -1.07 -7.96
CA LYS A 45 -18.31 -2.30 -8.26
C LYS A 45 -17.44 -3.56 -8.18
N LEU A 46 -16.19 -3.49 -8.62
CA LEU A 46 -15.23 -4.58 -8.44
C LEU A 46 -14.85 -4.78 -6.96
N LYS A 47 -14.88 -3.71 -6.13
CA LYS A 47 -14.60 -3.74 -4.68
C LYS A 47 -15.63 -4.50 -3.85
N ILE A 48 -16.91 -4.52 -4.26
CA ILE A 48 -17.99 -5.21 -3.53
C ILE A 48 -17.69 -6.71 -3.34
N ASN A 49 -16.84 -7.29 -4.21
CA ASN A 49 -16.46 -8.69 -4.16
C ASN A 49 -15.01 -8.92 -3.67
N ASN A 50 -14.30 -7.90 -3.20
CA ASN A 50 -12.89 -8.02 -2.83
C ASN A 50 -12.45 -7.01 -1.76
N GLU A 51 -12.38 -7.45 -0.50
CA GLU A 51 -11.95 -6.66 0.66
C GLU A 51 -10.50 -6.12 0.56
N LYS A 52 -9.72 -6.54 -0.45
CA LYS A 52 -8.32 -6.10 -0.70
C LYS A 52 -8.20 -4.78 -1.48
N LEU A 53 -9.30 -4.09 -1.76
CA LEU A 53 -9.35 -2.86 -2.54
C LEU A 53 -9.77 -1.63 -1.70
N LYS A 54 -9.43 -1.58 -0.40
CA LYS A 54 -10.00 -0.58 0.53
C LYS A 54 -9.75 0.88 0.10
N ILE A 55 -8.60 1.21 -0.48
CA ILE A 55 -8.31 2.54 -1.06
C ILE A 55 -7.75 2.38 -2.48
N ILE A 56 -8.25 3.15 -3.45
CA ILE A 56 -7.71 3.23 -4.82
C ILE A 56 -7.64 4.69 -5.18
N GLU A 57 -6.62 5.10 -5.93
CA GLU A 57 -6.46 6.47 -6.39
C GLU A 57 -7.63 6.93 -7.27
N ASP A 58 -7.90 8.23 -7.24
CA ASP A 58 -8.96 8.81 -8.06
C ASP A 58 -8.70 8.59 -9.56
N PHE A 59 -9.77 8.47 -10.35
CA PHE A 59 -9.71 8.37 -11.80
C PHE A 59 -8.84 9.45 -12.45
N GLU A 60 -8.97 10.71 -12.03
CA GLU A 60 -8.18 11.78 -12.62
C GLU A 60 -6.68 11.62 -12.35
N LYS A 61 -6.31 11.19 -11.12
CA LYS A 61 -4.91 10.89 -10.79
C LYS A 61 -4.36 9.75 -11.65
N ARG A 62 -5.08 8.62 -11.72
CA ARG A 62 -4.66 7.44 -12.50
C ARG A 62 -4.57 7.74 -13.99
N LYS A 63 -5.53 8.48 -14.54
CA LYS A 63 -5.52 8.93 -15.94
C LYS A 63 -4.33 9.85 -16.21
N GLN A 64 -4.04 10.78 -15.31
CA GLN A 64 -2.92 11.70 -15.43
C GLN A 64 -1.57 10.97 -15.42
N GLU A 65 -1.37 10.00 -14.53
CA GLU A 65 -0.13 9.20 -14.49
C GLU A 65 0.06 8.39 -15.79
N VAL A 66 -1.00 7.80 -16.33
CA VAL A 66 -0.96 7.12 -17.64
C VAL A 66 -0.62 8.11 -18.76
N LEU A 67 -1.22 9.30 -18.75
CA LEU A 67 -0.94 10.35 -19.74
C LEU A 67 0.50 10.83 -19.68
N GLU A 68 1.06 11.04 -18.50
CA GLU A 68 2.46 11.41 -18.30
C GLU A 68 3.42 10.33 -18.81
N PHE A 69 3.08 9.06 -18.60
CA PHE A 69 3.87 7.96 -19.15
C PHE A 69 3.79 7.90 -20.69
N VAL A 70 2.60 8.04 -21.28
CA VAL A 70 2.43 8.11 -22.74
C VAL A 70 3.23 9.28 -23.34
N LYS A 71 3.25 10.44 -22.66
CA LYS A 71 4.09 11.59 -23.03
C LYS A 71 5.57 11.25 -23.00
N LYS A 72 6.03 10.64 -21.92
CA LYS A 72 7.44 10.22 -21.72
C LYS A 72 7.92 9.26 -22.81
N GLU A 73 7.04 8.40 -23.30
CA GLU A 73 7.35 7.44 -24.39
C GLU A 73 7.12 8.04 -25.80
N ASN A 74 6.88 9.35 -25.92
CA ASN A 74 6.60 10.05 -27.19
C ASN A 74 5.43 9.46 -28.00
N ALA A 75 4.45 8.86 -27.32
CA ALA A 75 3.34 8.14 -27.94
C ALA A 75 2.01 8.93 -27.96
N LEU A 76 2.03 10.24 -27.72
CA LEU A 76 0.82 11.09 -27.66
C LEU A 76 -0.04 11.06 -28.94
N ASN A 77 0.61 10.98 -30.11
CA ASN A 77 -0.09 10.94 -31.41
C ASN A 77 -0.66 9.55 -31.74
N ASP A 78 -0.20 8.55 -31.00
CA ASP A 78 -0.41 7.13 -31.26
C ASP A 78 -1.36 6.50 -30.23
N ALA A 79 -1.51 7.10 -29.05
CA ALA A 79 -2.33 6.59 -27.95
C ALA A 79 -3.42 7.56 -27.50
N GLU A 80 -4.66 7.09 -27.49
CA GLU A 80 -5.81 7.78 -26.91
C GLU A 80 -6.16 7.16 -25.55
N ILE A 81 -6.32 7.99 -24.52
CA ILE A 81 -6.69 7.54 -23.17
C ILE A 81 -8.17 7.83 -22.95
N ILE A 82 -8.95 6.79 -22.67
CA ILE A 82 -10.39 6.90 -22.43
C ILE A 82 -10.79 6.40 -21.05
N LYS A 83 -11.91 6.91 -20.55
CA LYS A 83 -12.59 6.37 -19.36
C LYS A 83 -13.34 5.10 -19.74
N ILE A 84 -13.21 4.03 -18.94
CA ILE A 84 -14.03 2.81 -19.08
C ILE A 84 -14.82 2.51 -17.80
N ASP A 85 -16.12 2.31 -17.95
CA ASP A 85 -17.06 2.08 -16.84
C ASP A 85 -17.55 0.63 -16.72
N ASN A 86 -17.03 -0.26 -17.56
CA ASN A 86 -17.38 -1.69 -17.59
C ASN A 86 -16.27 -2.53 -18.24
N LEU A 87 -16.42 -3.86 -18.18
CA LEU A 87 -15.47 -4.84 -18.73
C LEU A 87 -15.23 -4.67 -20.25
N PHE A 88 -16.26 -4.28 -21.00
CA PHE A 88 -16.22 -4.27 -22.46
C PHE A 88 -15.61 -3.00 -23.02
N GLY A 89 -15.79 -1.84 -22.37
CA GLY A 89 -15.34 -0.56 -22.91
C GLY A 89 -15.78 -0.38 -24.38
N PRO A 90 -14.88 0.07 -25.29
CA PRO A 90 -15.21 0.23 -26.71
C PRO A 90 -15.14 -1.08 -27.51
N THR A 91 -14.80 -2.21 -26.88
CA THR A 91 -14.51 -3.48 -27.58
C THR A 91 -15.72 -4.13 -28.25
N LEU A 92 -16.94 -3.66 -28.00
CA LEU A 92 -18.14 -4.13 -28.68
C LEU A 92 -18.68 -3.13 -29.73
N SER A 93 -18.01 -1.98 -29.90
CA SER A 93 -18.44 -0.97 -30.87
C SER A 93 -18.29 -1.47 -32.30
N LYS A 94 -19.37 -1.36 -33.10
CA LYS A 94 -19.35 -1.63 -34.54
C LYS A 94 -18.67 -0.51 -35.34
N ASN A 95 -18.59 0.69 -34.76
CA ASN A 95 -18.05 1.87 -35.42
C ASN A 95 -16.52 1.97 -35.29
N ILE A 96 -15.90 1.09 -34.51
CA ILE A 96 -14.46 1.10 -34.23
C ILE A 96 -13.88 -0.25 -34.66
N ALA A 97 -13.02 -0.24 -35.68
CA ALA A 97 -12.33 -1.43 -36.14
C ALA A 97 -11.14 -1.76 -35.22
N ILE A 98 -11.38 -2.60 -34.21
CA ILE A 98 -10.37 -3.07 -33.26
C ILE A 98 -9.81 -4.42 -33.72
N ASN A 99 -8.48 -4.54 -33.77
CA ASN A 99 -7.80 -5.73 -34.28
C ASN A 99 -7.30 -6.65 -33.16
N ALA A 100 -6.82 -6.07 -32.06
CA ALA A 100 -6.20 -6.84 -30.99
C ALA A 100 -6.46 -6.23 -29.63
N ILE A 101 -6.39 -7.07 -28.61
CA ILE A 101 -6.41 -6.70 -27.20
C ILE A 101 -5.15 -7.21 -26.53
N VAL A 102 -4.50 -6.32 -25.78
CA VAL A 102 -3.36 -6.65 -24.93
C VAL A 102 -3.82 -6.70 -23.47
N VAL A 103 -3.49 -7.77 -22.76
CA VAL A 103 -3.87 -8.00 -21.37
C VAL A 103 -2.68 -8.50 -20.54
N SER A 104 -2.76 -8.37 -19.22
CA SER A 104 -1.86 -9.08 -18.33
C SER A 104 -2.32 -10.53 -18.18
N LYS A 105 -1.49 -11.36 -17.54
CA LYS A 105 -1.88 -12.73 -17.16
C LYS A 105 -3.17 -12.76 -16.34
N ASP A 106 -3.36 -11.79 -15.45
CA ASP A 106 -4.50 -11.72 -14.53
C ASP A 106 -5.80 -11.29 -15.24
N SER A 107 -5.71 -10.47 -16.29
CA SER A 107 -6.88 -10.00 -17.06
C SER A 107 -7.21 -10.86 -18.29
N ARG A 108 -6.52 -11.98 -18.50
CA ARG A 108 -6.78 -12.92 -19.60
C ARG A 108 -8.23 -13.39 -19.67
N LYS A 109 -8.81 -13.80 -18.53
CA LYS A 109 -10.22 -14.25 -18.47
C LYS A 109 -11.19 -13.17 -18.95
N GLY A 110 -10.90 -11.89 -18.64
CA GLY A 110 -11.69 -10.76 -19.13
C GLY A 110 -11.68 -10.64 -20.65
N ALA A 111 -10.51 -10.80 -21.28
CA ALA A 111 -10.42 -10.80 -22.75
C ALA A 111 -11.11 -12.01 -23.40
N GLU A 112 -11.11 -13.17 -22.75
CA GLU A 112 -11.87 -14.34 -23.21
C GLU A 112 -13.39 -14.05 -23.19
N ILE A 113 -13.91 -13.43 -22.12
CA ILE A 113 -15.31 -12.98 -22.03
C ILE A 113 -15.64 -11.95 -23.13
N ILE A 114 -14.77 -10.98 -23.35
CA ILE A 114 -14.94 -9.98 -24.43
C ILE A 114 -15.06 -10.69 -25.78
N ASN A 115 -14.16 -11.63 -26.09
CA ASN A 115 -14.17 -12.35 -27.36
C ASN A 115 -15.39 -13.26 -27.52
N ALA A 116 -15.87 -13.89 -26.45
CA ALA A 116 -17.13 -14.65 -26.48
C ALA A 116 -18.31 -13.74 -26.83
N ARG A 117 -18.42 -12.58 -26.17
CA ARG A 117 -19.49 -11.61 -26.44
C ARG A 117 -19.40 -11.01 -27.86
N ARG A 118 -18.18 -10.77 -28.36
CA ARG A 118 -17.97 -10.33 -29.76
C ARG A 118 -18.50 -11.37 -30.74
N LYS A 119 -18.23 -12.66 -30.52
CA LYS A 119 -18.74 -13.75 -31.37
C LYS A 119 -20.27 -13.78 -31.42
N GLU A 120 -20.93 -13.64 -30.27
CA GLU A 120 -22.40 -13.57 -30.18
C GLU A 120 -23.00 -12.40 -30.97
N LEU A 121 -22.28 -11.27 -31.05
CA LEU A 121 -22.70 -10.08 -31.78
C LEU A 121 -22.25 -10.07 -33.25
N GLY A 122 -21.68 -11.16 -33.75
CA GLY A 122 -21.16 -11.27 -35.12
C GLY A 122 -19.89 -10.44 -35.40
N LEU A 123 -19.18 -10.00 -34.35
CA LEU A 123 -17.93 -9.26 -34.47
C LEU A 123 -16.74 -10.21 -34.58
N LYS A 124 -15.72 -9.82 -35.35
CA LYS A 124 -14.46 -10.60 -35.48
C LYS A 124 -13.78 -10.73 -34.12
N LYS A 125 -13.26 -11.91 -33.79
CA LYS A 125 -12.46 -12.12 -32.58
C LYS A 125 -11.23 -11.20 -32.58
N LEU A 126 -10.91 -10.61 -31.43
CA LEU A 126 -9.68 -9.84 -31.24
C LEU A 126 -8.49 -10.78 -31.08
N ASN A 127 -7.39 -10.45 -31.74
CA ASN A 127 -6.11 -11.10 -31.48
C ASN A 127 -5.70 -10.81 -30.04
N LEU A 128 -5.43 -11.86 -29.26
CA LEU A 128 -5.13 -11.76 -27.84
C LEU A 128 -3.61 -11.82 -27.63
N PHE A 129 -3.05 -10.75 -27.06
CA PHE A 129 -1.65 -10.71 -26.63
C PHE A 129 -1.58 -10.64 -25.11
N ILE A 130 -0.70 -11.45 -24.51
CA ILE A 130 -0.49 -11.48 -23.07
C ILE A 130 0.87 -10.84 -22.79
N ALA A 131 0.87 -9.70 -22.12
CA ALA A 131 2.08 -9.01 -21.73
C ALA A 131 2.79 -9.76 -20.59
N PRO A 132 4.14 -9.87 -20.62
CA PRO A 132 4.90 -10.45 -19.53
C PRO A 132 4.81 -9.59 -18.26
N GLN A 133 4.83 -10.24 -17.10
CA GLN A 133 4.91 -9.56 -15.81
C GLN A 133 6.38 -9.33 -15.44
N ILE A 134 6.67 -8.20 -14.81
CA ILE A 134 7.97 -7.94 -14.19
C ILE A 134 7.93 -8.26 -12.70
N LEU A 135 9.08 -8.63 -12.15
CA LEU A 135 9.22 -9.10 -10.78
C LEU A 135 9.83 -8.02 -9.88
N ALA A 136 9.42 -8.01 -8.62
CA ALA A 136 10.01 -7.27 -7.52
C ALA A 136 11.29 -7.98 -7.02
N GLU A 137 11.98 -7.38 -6.05
CA GLU A 137 13.20 -7.95 -5.43
C GLU A 137 12.99 -9.33 -4.81
N ASP A 138 11.76 -9.64 -4.36
CA ASP A 138 11.42 -10.95 -3.81
C ASP A 138 11.03 -12.00 -4.86
N GLY A 139 11.21 -11.71 -6.15
CA GLY A 139 10.90 -12.60 -7.26
C GLY A 139 9.39 -12.77 -7.54
N LYS A 140 8.53 -12.03 -6.84
CA LYS A 140 7.08 -12.03 -7.10
C LYS A 140 6.68 -10.87 -8.01
N PRO A 141 5.55 -10.96 -8.75
CA PRO A 141 5.10 -9.88 -9.62
C PRO A 141 4.92 -8.54 -8.88
N ILE A 142 5.26 -7.44 -9.55
CA ILE A 142 4.91 -6.08 -9.11
C ILE A 142 3.42 -5.85 -9.37
N SER A 143 2.68 -5.36 -8.38
CA SER A 143 1.26 -5.02 -8.52
C SER A 143 0.83 -3.91 -7.55
N SER A 144 -0.20 -3.14 -7.94
CA SER A 144 -0.80 -2.10 -7.10
C SER A 144 -1.22 -2.61 -5.73
N ALA A 145 -1.71 -3.86 -5.64
CA ALA A 145 -2.10 -4.45 -4.36
C ALA A 145 -0.93 -4.52 -3.37
N ARG A 146 0.26 -4.91 -3.84
CA ARG A 146 1.46 -5.00 -3.00
C ARG A 146 1.97 -3.61 -2.58
N ILE A 147 1.82 -2.61 -3.45
CA ILE A 147 2.15 -1.22 -3.13
C ILE A 147 1.21 -0.69 -2.04
N ARG A 148 -0.11 -0.87 -2.21
CA ARG A 148 -1.12 -0.49 -1.21
C ARG A 148 -0.94 -1.21 0.11
N ASN A 149 -0.58 -2.49 0.08
CA ASN A 149 -0.27 -3.27 1.28
C ASN A 149 1.04 -2.84 1.94
N GLY A 150 1.80 -1.91 1.35
CA GLY A 150 3.06 -1.45 1.90
C GLY A 150 4.18 -2.49 1.82
N GLU A 151 4.06 -3.48 0.93
CA GLU A 151 5.07 -4.54 0.74
C GLU A 151 6.25 -4.05 -0.11
N ILE A 152 5.95 -3.32 -1.18
CA ILE A 152 6.92 -2.82 -2.17
C ILE A 152 6.62 -1.39 -2.58
N ASN A 153 7.63 -0.65 -3.04
CA ASN A 153 7.43 0.64 -3.72
C ASN A 153 7.12 0.45 -5.22
N ARG A 154 6.94 1.56 -5.95
CA ARG A 154 6.55 1.56 -7.38
C ARG A 154 7.61 0.92 -8.30
N GLU A 155 8.86 0.85 -7.86
CA GLU A 155 9.98 0.26 -8.60
C GLU A 155 10.10 -1.25 -8.35
N GLY A 156 9.43 -1.77 -7.33
CA GLY A 156 9.50 -3.17 -6.91
C GLY A 156 10.52 -3.44 -5.80
N ARG A 157 11.04 -2.41 -5.14
CA ARG A 157 11.88 -2.55 -3.94
C ARG A 157 11.02 -2.88 -2.73
N LEU A 158 11.47 -3.79 -1.87
CA LEU A 158 10.76 -4.11 -0.63
C LEU A 158 10.89 -2.96 0.39
N TYR A 159 9.79 -2.62 1.07
CA TYR A 159 9.85 -1.68 2.21
C TYR A 159 10.46 -2.32 3.46
N VAL A 160 10.46 -3.65 3.55
CA VAL A 160 11.19 -4.38 4.59
C VAL A 160 12.33 -5.15 3.92
N SER A 161 13.57 -4.72 4.18
CA SER A 161 14.75 -5.40 3.65
C SER A 161 14.80 -6.86 4.15
N PRO A 162 15.11 -7.85 3.30
CA PRO A 162 15.33 -9.23 3.73
C PRO A 162 16.41 -9.37 4.81
N LEU A 163 17.34 -8.40 4.89
CA LEU A 163 18.36 -8.33 5.93
C LEU A 163 17.73 -8.10 7.32
N TRP A 164 16.77 -7.20 7.42
CA TRP A 164 16.10 -6.83 8.67
C TRP A 164 15.22 -7.95 9.23
N LEU A 165 14.92 -8.97 8.41
CA LEU A 165 14.27 -10.21 8.84
C LEU A 165 15.27 -11.24 9.38
N LYS A 166 16.58 -10.99 9.31
CA LYS A 166 17.61 -11.96 9.69
C LYS A 166 18.51 -11.50 10.83
N MET A 167 18.62 -10.19 11.03
CA MET A 167 19.51 -9.58 12.00
C MET A 167 18.85 -8.38 12.67
N ASP A 168 19.27 -8.13 13.89
CA ASP A 168 18.80 -6.98 14.66
C ASP A 168 19.55 -5.73 14.20
N LEU A 169 18.96 -4.57 14.46
CA LEU A 169 19.50 -3.28 14.05
C LEU A 169 19.72 -2.41 15.28
N ALA A 170 20.96 -1.97 15.50
CA ALA A 170 21.31 -1.05 16.57
C ALA A 170 21.27 0.40 16.08
N LEU A 171 20.59 1.26 16.83
CA LEU A 171 20.58 2.71 16.60
C LEU A 171 21.99 3.29 16.84
N PRO A 172 22.62 3.93 15.84
CA PRO A 172 23.86 4.67 16.02
C PRO A 172 23.67 5.89 16.92
N GLU A 173 24.66 6.21 17.73
CA GLU A 173 24.60 7.32 18.69
C GLU A 173 24.34 8.67 18.02
N ASN A 174 24.95 8.89 16.84
CA ASN A 174 24.79 10.12 16.06
C ASN A 174 23.37 10.33 15.51
N LEU A 175 22.54 9.28 15.43
CA LEU A 175 21.15 9.38 14.95
C LEU A 175 20.13 9.61 16.07
N ARG A 176 20.54 9.48 17.34
CA ARG A 176 19.64 9.75 18.46
C ARG A 176 19.11 11.17 18.46
N GLN A 177 19.89 12.14 17.98
CA GLN A 177 19.44 13.53 17.88
C GLN A 177 18.37 13.70 16.80
N GLU A 178 18.52 13.04 15.64
CA GLU A 178 17.54 13.07 14.53
C GLU A 178 16.18 12.53 15.00
N LEU A 179 16.17 11.49 15.83
CA LEU A 179 14.96 10.86 16.38
C LEU A 179 14.30 11.61 17.56
N LYS A 180 14.92 12.67 18.08
CA LYS A 180 14.25 13.56 19.06
C LYS A 180 13.22 14.46 18.40
N GLU A 181 13.34 14.69 17.11
CA GLU A 181 12.33 15.39 16.34
C GLU A 181 11.18 14.45 15.98
N PRO A 182 9.93 14.92 16.11
CA PRO A 182 8.77 14.09 15.82
C PRO A 182 8.79 13.68 14.35
N PHE A 183 8.78 12.37 14.12
CA PHE A 183 8.48 11.79 12.82
C PHE A 183 6.96 11.92 12.60
N GLY A 184 6.50 12.99 11.96
CA GLY A 184 5.08 13.25 11.70
C GLY A 184 4.60 14.61 12.24
N GLU A 185 3.28 14.80 12.28
CA GLU A 185 2.65 16.06 12.71
C GLU A 185 2.34 16.03 14.20
N LEU A 186 2.76 17.05 14.95
CA LEU A 186 2.41 17.17 16.36
C LEU A 186 0.94 17.57 16.53
N CYS A 187 0.17 16.74 17.23
CA CYS A 187 -1.25 16.98 17.46
C CYS A 187 -1.48 17.85 18.69
N ARG A 188 -2.15 18.99 18.51
CA ARG A 188 -2.73 19.76 19.62
C ARG A 188 -3.98 19.07 20.17
N GLU A 189 -4.79 18.53 19.28
CA GLU A 189 -5.97 17.74 19.59
C GLU A 189 -6.02 16.50 18.67
N ILE A 190 -6.52 15.39 19.19
CA ILE A 190 -6.70 14.17 18.40
C ILE A 190 -8.04 14.28 17.69
N THR A 191 -8.01 14.63 16.41
CA THR A 191 -9.17 14.64 15.52
C THR A 191 -9.11 13.43 14.58
N LEU A 192 -10.13 12.58 14.65
CA LEU A 192 -10.32 11.53 13.65
C LEU A 192 -11.03 12.14 12.44
N GLU A 193 -10.42 12.01 11.26
CA GLU A 193 -11.05 12.45 10.02
C GLU A 193 -12.25 11.56 9.72
N ASN A 194 -13.45 12.12 9.86
CA ASN A 194 -14.68 11.44 9.47
C ASN A 194 -14.71 11.32 7.93
N GLY A 195 -14.78 10.08 7.41
CA GLY A 195 -15.10 9.82 6.01
C GLY A 195 -13.96 9.31 5.12
N SER A 196 -12.72 9.21 5.62
CA SER A 196 -11.65 8.50 4.90
C SER A 196 -11.62 7.01 5.29
N SER A 197 -11.59 6.12 4.30
CA SER A 197 -11.46 4.67 4.56
C SER A 197 -10.01 4.36 4.95
N LEU A 198 -9.69 4.47 6.23
CA LEU A 198 -8.36 4.13 6.75
C LEU A 198 -8.11 2.62 6.63
N SER A 199 -6.86 2.25 6.35
CA SER A 199 -6.43 0.85 6.40
C SER A 199 -6.41 0.35 7.83
N TYR A 200 -5.72 1.07 8.71
CA TYR A 200 -5.69 0.86 10.16
C TYR A 200 -5.54 2.18 10.90
N LEU A 201 -6.03 2.22 12.13
CA LEU A 201 -5.73 3.21 13.15
C LEU A 201 -4.92 2.54 14.25
N ILE A 202 -3.68 2.99 14.46
CA ILE A 202 -2.72 2.36 15.37
C ILE A 202 -2.24 3.38 16.41
N THR A 203 -2.03 2.91 17.64
CA THR A 203 -1.41 3.71 18.71
C THR A 203 -0.09 3.08 19.14
N VAL A 204 0.91 3.89 19.48
CA VAL A 204 2.18 3.46 20.07
C VAL A 204 2.42 4.25 21.36
N GLY A 205 2.69 3.53 22.44
CA GLY A 205 2.90 4.06 23.77
C GLY A 205 1.67 4.01 24.67
N ASP A 206 1.91 3.65 25.92
CA ASP A 206 0.90 3.44 26.95
C ASP A 206 -0.06 4.62 27.11
N VAL A 207 0.49 5.83 27.25
CA VAL A 207 -0.30 7.06 27.45
C VAL A 207 -1.19 7.35 26.24
N THR A 208 -0.64 7.20 25.03
CA THR A 208 -1.38 7.40 23.78
C THR A 208 -2.51 6.38 23.66
N SER A 209 -2.23 5.10 23.89
CA SER A 209 -3.24 4.04 23.85
C SER A 209 -4.34 4.25 24.89
N LYS A 210 -3.98 4.72 26.10
CA LYS A 210 -4.95 5.03 27.15
C LYS A 210 -5.91 6.15 26.75
N ILE A 211 -5.39 7.26 26.20
CA ILE A 211 -6.22 8.37 25.71
C ILE A 211 -7.23 7.88 24.65
N PHE A 212 -6.79 7.02 23.74
CA PHE A 212 -7.66 6.46 22.69
C PHE A 212 -8.76 5.56 23.26
N ASN A 213 -8.43 4.76 24.28
CA ASN A 213 -9.39 3.90 24.96
C ASN A 213 -10.43 4.72 25.74
N GLU A 214 -10.00 5.70 26.53
CA GLU A 214 -10.89 6.55 27.33
C GLU A 214 -11.84 7.39 26.46
N LYS A 215 -11.38 7.80 25.27
CA LYS A 215 -12.18 8.56 24.29
C LYS A 215 -12.91 7.69 23.28
N PHE A 216 -12.83 6.36 23.39
CA PHE A 216 -13.47 5.40 22.47
C PHE A 216 -13.16 5.64 20.98
N LEU A 217 -11.90 5.97 20.67
CA LEU A 217 -11.46 6.37 19.32
C LEU A 217 -11.27 5.21 18.33
N GLY A 218 -11.51 3.97 18.75
CA GLY A 218 -11.66 2.83 17.83
C GLY A 218 -10.37 2.37 17.14
N GLN A 219 -9.20 2.50 17.79
CA GLN A 219 -7.95 1.99 17.22
C GLN A 219 -7.97 0.47 17.04
N ASN A 220 -7.42 -0.01 15.92
CA ASN A 220 -7.34 -1.43 15.58
C ASN A 220 -6.22 -2.14 16.33
N LEU A 221 -5.11 -1.44 16.58
CA LEU A 221 -3.90 -2.00 17.18
C LEU A 221 -3.28 -0.99 18.15
N SER A 222 -2.76 -1.48 19.26
CA SER A 222 -1.97 -0.70 20.21
C SER A 222 -0.63 -1.38 20.46
N VAL A 223 0.46 -0.62 20.42
CA VAL A 223 1.80 -1.07 20.82
C VAL A 223 2.09 -0.48 22.19
N ILE A 224 2.43 -1.34 23.16
CA ILE A 224 2.63 -0.97 24.57
C ILE A 224 3.83 -1.71 25.16
N ASP A 225 4.48 -1.15 26.18
CA ASP A 225 5.58 -1.80 26.91
C ASP A 225 5.43 -1.73 28.45
N PHE A 226 4.33 -1.14 28.95
CA PHE A 226 4.05 -0.85 30.36
C PHE A 226 5.06 0.06 31.07
N LYS A 227 5.98 0.67 30.31
CA LYS A 227 6.98 1.59 30.83
C LYS A 227 6.68 3.00 30.33
N VAL A 228 6.80 3.96 31.23
CA VAL A 228 6.75 5.37 30.86
C VAL A 228 7.97 6.04 31.44
N ALA A 229 8.81 6.64 30.59
CA ALA A 229 10.11 7.18 30.99
C ALA A 229 11.00 6.14 31.69
N ARG A 230 11.01 4.90 31.19
CA ARG A 230 11.78 3.74 31.70
C ARG A 230 11.37 3.21 33.08
N GLU A 231 10.29 3.72 33.65
CA GLU A 231 9.71 3.21 34.89
C GLU A 231 8.42 2.45 34.60
N LYS A 232 8.22 1.29 35.27
CA LYS A 232 6.99 0.52 35.15
C LYS A 232 5.84 1.30 35.80
N LYS A 233 4.97 1.91 35.00
CA LYS A 233 3.85 2.73 35.48
C LYS A 233 2.50 2.03 35.44
N PHE A 234 2.39 0.94 34.68
CA PHE A 234 1.17 0.18 34.56
C PHE A 234 1.40 -1.29 34.92
N ALA A 235 0.46 -1.88 35.65
CA ALA A 235 0.56 -3.29 36.04
C ALA A 235 -0.07 -4.22 35.02
N ASN A 236 -1.07 -3.76 34.27
CA ASN A 236 -1.84 -4.57 33.33
C ASN A 236 -2.57 -3.72 32.27
N ILE A 237 -3.06 -4.37 31.21
CA ILE A 237 -3.78 -3.72 30.11
C ILE A 237 -5.08 -3.01 30.54
N LYS A 238 -5.73 -3.40 31.65
CA LYS A 238 -6.98 -2.76 32.08
C LYS A 238 -6.74 -1.33 32.56
N GLU A 239 -5.57 -1.04 33.13
CA GLU A 239 -5.18 0.33 33.53
C GLU A 239 -4.99 1.27 32.34
N LEU A 240 -4.77 0.72 31.16
CA LEU A 240 -4.73 1.43 29.89
C LEU A 240 -6.13 1.53 29.24
N GLY A 241 -7.19 1.02 29.88
CA GLY A 241 -8.55 1.08 29.36
C GLY A 241 -8.91 -0.03 28.36
N PHE A 242 -8.11 -1.09 28.26
CA PHE A 242 -8.49 -2.28 27.48
C PHE A 242 -9.50 -3.14 28.24
N VAL A 243 -10.40 -3.81 27.49
CA VAL A 243 -11.51 -4.58 28.07
C VAL A 243 -11.16 -6.05 28.30
N GLY A 244 -10.04 -6.53 27.73
CA GLY A 244 -9.51 -7.88 27.91
C GLY A 244 -9.96 -8.90 26.86
N ASN A 245 -10.63 -8.46 25.78
CA ASN A 245 -11.01 -9.31 24.66
C ASN A 245 -10.07 -9.15 23.43
N GLU A 246 -9.05 -8.31 23.58
CA GLU A 246 -8.07 -8.01 22.54
C GLU A 246 -7.14 -9.19 22.27
N VAL A 247 -6.69 -9.32 21.03
CA VAL A 247 -5.67 -10.32 20.66
C VAL A 247 -4.29 -9.80 21.04
N ILE A 248 -3.57 -10.53 21.89
CA ILE A 248 -2.23 -10.12 22.36
C ILE A 248 -1.15 -10.78 21.50
N PHE A 249 -0.25 -9.97 20.96
CA PHE A 249 0.97 -10.36 20.27
C PHE A 249 2.17 -9.93 21.11
N ASN A 250 3.07 -10.86 21.43
CA ASN A 250 4.31 -10.51 22.15
C ASN A 250 5.46 -10.33 21.15
N ALA A 251 6.29 -9.32 21.40
CA ALA A 251 7.53 -9.10 20.65
C ALA A 251 8.64 -8.53 21.57
N ASP A 252 9.89 -8.89 21.30
CA ASP A 252 11.04 -8.38 22.03
C ASP A 252 11.67 -7.22 21.26
N ASN A 253 11.95 -6.10 21.93
CA ASN A 253 12.66 -4.98 21.34
C ASN A 253 13.49 -4.20 22.37
N PRO A 254 14.74 -4.63 22.64
CA PRO A 254 15.59 -3.97 23.63
C PRO A 254 15.86 -2.50 23.31
N ALA A 255 16.23 -1.74 24.34
CA ALA A 255 16.50 -0.31 24.26
C ALA A 255 17.56 0.03 23.19
N GLY A 256 17.21 0.91 22.24
CA GLY A 256 18.10 1.32 21.15
C GLY A 256 18.24 0.31 20.01
N PHE A 257 17.39 -0.73 19.95
CA PHE A 257 17.37 -1.70 18.87
C PHE A 257 16.04 -1.71 18.12
N VAL A 258 16.09 -2.23 16.90
CA VAL A 258 14.94 -2.74 16.15
C VAL A 258 15.24 -4.19 15.80
N THR A 259 14.52 -5.12 16.41
CA THR A 259 14.84 -6.54 16.28
C THR A 259 14.24 -7.17 15.03
N SER A 260 14.91 -8.22 14.53
CA SER A 260 14.39 -9.06 13.46
C SER A 260 13.12 -9.81 13.86
N SER A 261 12.96 -10.14 15.14
CA SER A 261 11.74 -10.76 15.69
C SER A 261 10.55 -9.81 15.61
N LEU A 262 10.74 -8.52 15.91
CA LEU A 262 9.73 -7.49 15.74
C LEU A 262 9.31 -7.33 14.28
N PHE A 263 10.25 -7.23 13.34
CA PHE A 263 9.92 -7.17 11.90
C PHE A 263 9.11 -8.38 11.43
N LYS A 264 9.50 -9.60 11.83
CA LYS A 264 8.76 -10.83 11.49
C LYS A 264 7.34 -10.80 12.05
N LYS A 265 7.18 -10.38 13.32
CA LYS A 265 5.88 -10.32 13.98
C LYS A 265 4.96 -9.32 13.31
N LEU A 266 5.45 -8.12 13.00
CA LEU A 266 4.69 -7.10 12.27
C LEU A 266 4.31 -7.58 10.85
N ALA A 267 5.26 -8.18 10.12
CA ALA A 267 4.98 -8.73 8.79
C ALA A 267 3.92 -9.84 8.84
N GLU A 268 3.93 -10.69 9.87
CA GLU A 268 2.92 -11.72 10.11
C GLU A 268 1.53 -11.09 10.36
N ILE A 269 1.44 -10.14 11.29
CA ILE A 269 0.19 -9.45 11.66
C ILE A 269 -0.46 -8.82 10.42
N PHE A 270 0.27 -8.03 9.64
CA PHE A 270 -0.32 -7.33 8.50
C PHE A 270 -0.52 -8.21 7.27
N LYS A 271 0.17 -9.34 7.17
CA LYS A 271 -0.10 -10.36 6.14
C LYS A 271 -1.47 -11.03 6.35
N PHE A 272 -1.83 -11.32 7.60
CA PHE A 272 -3.11 -11.95 7.93
C PHE A 272 -4.23 -10.94 8.18
N GLY A 273 -3.88 -9.70 8.50
CA GLY A 273 -4.83 -8.65 8.81
C GLY A 273 -5.30 -8.68 10.28
N ILE A 274 -5.96 -7.62 10.69
CA ILE A 274 -6.43 -7.43 12.07
C ILE A 274 -7.96 -7.38 12.07
N GLU A 275 -8.59 -8.52 12.37
CA GLU A 275 -10.06 -8.64 12.42
C GLU A 275 -10.64 -8.13 13.76
N LYS A 276 -9.90 -8.33 14.85
CA LYS A 276 -10.24 -7.89 16.20
C LYS A 276 -9.19 -6.94 16.71
N LYS A 277 -9.58 -6.04 17.62
CA LYS A 277 -8.66 -5.13 18.28
C LYS A 277 -7.47 -5.91 18.87
N GLY A 278 -6.26 -5.50 18.52
CA GLY A 278 -5.03 -6.17 18.90
C GLY A 278 -4.15 -5.32 19.81
N ILE A 279 -3.26 -5.99 20.54
CA ILE A 279 -2.21 -5.37 21.36
C ILE A 279 -0.88 -6.03 21.01
N ILE A 280 0.11 -5.25 20.59
CA ILE A 280 1.51 -5.68 20.56
C ILE A 280 2.14 -5.27 21.88
N GLN A 281 2.41 -6.25 22.73
CA GLN A 281 3.14 -6.05 23.98
C GLN A 281 4.64 -6.23 23.72
N ILE A 282 5.38 -5.15 23.89
CA ILE A 282 6.82 -5.08 23.70
C ILE A 282 7.53 -5.41 25.01
N ASN A 283 8.39 -6.42 24.98
CA ASN A 283 9.38 -6.65 26.01
C ASN A 283 10.64 -5.84 25.68
N GLY A 284 10.74 -4.62 26.22
CA GLY A 284 11.85 -3.72 25.95
C GLY A 284 11.47 -2.24 26.01
N GLU A 285 11.75 -1.49 24.94
CA GLU A 285 11.33 -0.09 24.72
C GLU A 285 10.54 0.01 23.38
N ASP A 286 9.51 0.84 23.37
CA ASP A 286 8.65 1.08 22.21
C ASP A 286 9.06 2.30 21.34
N ASP A 287 9.99 3.13 21.82
CA ASP A 287 10.47 4.37 21.17
C ASP A 287 10.77 4.21 19.66
N LEU A 288 11.43 3.10 19.30
CA LEU A 288 11.84 2.84 17.91
C LEU A 288 10.82 2.04 17.10
N VAL A 289 9.77 1.51 17.73
CA VAL A 289 8.80 0.60 17.09
C VAL A 289 7.97 1.31 16.02
N VAL A 290 7.86 2.64 16.08
CA VAL A 290 7.19 3.44 15.03
C VAL A 290 7.83 3.21 13.65
N LEU A 291 9.16 3.07 13.55
CA LEU A 291 9.85 2.88 12.27
C LEU A 291 9.53 1.55 11.58
N PRO A 292 9.73 0.36 12.21
CA PRO A 292 9.33 -0.91 11.60
C PRO A 292 7.81 -0.98 11.39
N LEU A 293 7.01 -0.28 12.19
CA LEU A 293 5.56 -0.19 11.99
C LEU A 293 5.22 0.55 10.68
N ILE A 294 5.78 1.75 10.45
CA ILE A 294 5.62 2.50 9.18
C ILE A 294 5.97 1.62 7.99
N LEU A 295 7.07 0.86 8.07
CA LEU A 295 7.58 0.03 6.98
C LEU A 295 6.69 -1.19 6.68
N THR A 296 5.95 -1.71 7.67
CA THR A 296 5.19 -2.96 7.55
C THR A 296 3.69 -2.78 7.33
N VAL A 297 3.11 -1.67 7.79
CA VAL A 297 1.66 -1.44 7.64
C VAL A 297 1.28 -1.09 6.20
N PRO A 298 0.03 -1.36 5.78
CA PRO A 298 -0.50 -0.82 4.53
C PRO A 298 -0.47 0.72 4.44
N LEU A 299 -0.52 1.24 3.23
CA LEU A 299 -0.73 2.66 2.98
C LEU A 299 -2.10 3.10 3.51
N ASN A 300 -2.24 4.40 3.77
CA ASN A 300 -3.43 5.00 4.39
C ASN A 300 -3.74 4.45 5.79
N THR A 301 -2.72 3.99 6.50
CA THR A 301 -2.78 3.72 7.94
C THR A 301 -2.41 4.99 8.70
N ILE A 302 -3.10 5.30 9.79
CA ILE A 302 -2.71 6.36 10.71
C ILE A 302 -2.07 5.74 11.95
N ILE A 303 -0.91 6.26 12.32
CA ILE A 303 -0.21 5.90 13.56
C ILE A 303 -0.20 7.14 14.46
N TYR A 304 -0.69 7.00 15.68
CA TYR A 304 -0.51 7.98 16.75
C TYR A 304 0.51 7.46 17.74
N TYR A 305 1.52 8.26 18.08
CA TYR A 305 2.50 7.85 19.08
C TYR A 305 2.88 8.98 20.03
N GLY A 306 3.35 8.62 21.21
CA GLY A 306 3.82 9.58 22.20
C GLY A 306 5.24 10.03 21.89
N GLN A 307 5.48 11.34 21.86
CA GLN A 307 6.82 11.94 21.76
C GLN A 307 7.17 12.57 23.12
N PRO A 308 8.28 12.15 23.77
CA PRO A 308 8.71 12.69 25.05
C PRO A 308 8.79 14.22 25.07
N ASN A 309 8.16 14.84 26.08
CA ASN A 309 8.08 16.30 26.29
C ASN A 309 7.46 17.12 25.14
N LYS A 310 6.89 16.47 24.11
CA LYS A 310 6.26 17.16 22.97
C LYS A 310 4.76 16.87 22.87
N GLY A 311 4.31 15.67 23.22
CA GLY A 311 2.89 15.29 23.19
C GLY A 311 2.62 14.13 22.23
N VAL A 312 1.45 14.11 21.61
CA VAL A 312 1.05 13.05 20.65
C VAL A 312 1.38 13.47 19.23
N VAL A 313 1.95 12.58 18.43
CA VAL A 313 2.29 12.79 17.02
C VAL A 313 1.43 11.88 16.14
N LYS A 314 0.92 12.42 15.02
CA LYS A 314 0.17 11.70 13.98
C LYS A 314 1.07 11.47 12.77
N ILE A 315 1.06 10.23 12.28
CA ILE A 315 1.67 9.86 11.00
C ILE A 315 0.58 9.29 10.11
N LEU A 316 0.40 9.86 8.92
CA LEU A 316 -0.28 9.20 7.82
C LEU A 316 0.75 8.39 7.02
N VAL A 317 0.57 7.08 6.96
CA VAL A 317 1.47 6.20 6.21
C VAL A 317 1.17 6.30 4.72
N SER A 318 2.13 6.86 4.00
CA SER A 318 2.15 7.08 2.55
C SER A 318 3.42 6.44 1.97
N GLU A 319 3.56 6.46 0.65
CA GLU A 319 4.80 6.02 0.00
C GLU A 319 5.99 6.87 0.50
N ASP A 320 5.82 8.19 0.58
CA ASP A 320 6.87 9.11 1.05
C ASP A 320 7.29 8.85 2.50
N THR A 321 6.34 8.65 3.42
CA THR A 321 6.68 8.39 4.83
C THR A 321 7.36 7.02 5.00
N LYS A 322 7.01 6.03 4.17
CA LYS A 322 7.75 4.76 4.12
C LYS A 322 9.16 4.94 3.59
N GLU A 323 9.37 5.73 2.54
CA GLU A 323 10.71 6.03 2.01
C GLU A 323 11.57 6.75 3.05
N GLN A 324 11.02 7.72 3.77
CA GLN A 324 11.70 8.40 4.87
C GLN A 324 12.10 7.43 5.99
N ALA A 325 11.17 6.58 6.44
CA ALA A 325 11.46 5.57 7.46
C ALA A 325 12.50 4.55 6.96
N TYR A 326 12.41 4.15 5.70
CA TYR A 326 13.34 3.19 5.09
C TYR A 326 14.77 3.74 5.08
N ASN A 327 14.92 4.98 4.61
CA ASN A 327 16.21 5.67 4.58
C ASN A 327 16.78 5.90 5.97
N LEU A 328 15.94 6.10 6.99
CA LEU A 328 16.39 6.23 8.37
C LEU A 328 16.88 4.90 8.95
N VAL A 329 16.10 3.82 8.78
CA VAL A 329 16.45 2.48 9.23
C VAL A 329 17.68 1.93 8.50
N LEU A 330 17.88 2.29 7.23
CA LEU A 330 19.09 1.94 6.47
C LEU A 330 20.38 2.47 7.13
N LYS A 331 20.32 3.56 7.89
CA LYS A 331 21.49 4.11 8.60
C LYS A 331 21.81 3.31 9.88
N PHE A 332 20.97 2.36 10.31
CA PHE A 332 21.18 1.59 11.53
C PHE A 332 22.28 0.53 11.31
N ARG A 333 22.98 0.17 12.39
CA ARG A 333 24.06 -0.82 12.33
C ARG A 333 23.49 -2.22 12.49
N PRO A 334 23.64 -3.13 11.53
CA PRO A 334 23.26 -4.52 11.72
C PRO A 334 24.19 -5.19 12.73
N ILE A 335 23.64 -6.05 13.60
CA ILE A 335 24.37 -6.76 14.66
C ILE A 335 24.15 -8.27 14.61
#